data_AF-W4RKM4-F1
#
_entry.id   AF-W4RKM4-F1
#
_cell.length_a   1.000
_cell.length_b   1.000
_cell.length_c   1.000
_cell.angle_alpha   90.00
_cell.angle_beta   90.00
_cell.angle_gamma   90.00
#
_symmetry.space_group_name_H-M   'P 1'
#
loop_
_entity.id
_entity.type
_entity.pdbx_description
1 polymer ?
#
loop_
_entity_poly.entity_id
_entity_poly.type
_entity_poly.pdbx_seq_one_letter_code
_entity_poly.pdbx_strand_id
1 'polypeptide(L)'
;MDKPDVDSIEGLSPAISIDQKTTSRNPRSTVGTVTEIYDYLRLLFARVGRPTCPVHNIEISSQTIEQMVDRVLEYPERTKLQILAPLVSGRKGTHAKVLEDVKKQGYVRVRIDGEMHDLGDEIELEKNKKHSVEVVIDRIVVKEGIAARLADSLEAALKLGEGNVLIDVIGEEELMFSENHACPICGFSIGELEPRMFSFNSPFGACLNVTVSVRSWRLTLI
;
A
#
# COMPACT_ATOMS: atom_id res chain seq x y z
N MET A 1 -4.58 55.52 39.69
CA MET A 1 -4.30 54.49 40.70
C MET A 1 -2.79 54.49 40.85
N ASP A 2 -2.28 55.02 41.96
CA ASP A 2 -0.84 55.16 42.16
C ASP A 2 -0.19 53.77 42.26
N LYS A 3 0.95 53.61 41.59
CA LYS A 3 1.74 52.39 41.69
C LYS A 3 2.28 52.27 43.13
N PRO A 4 2.23 51.08 43.74
CA PRO A 4 2.86 50.87 45.04
C PRO A 4 4.39 51.03 44.92
N ASP A 5 4.99 51.66 45.93
CA ASP A 5 6.44 51.90 46.04
C ASP A 5 7.11 50.63 46.60
N VAL A 6 7.50 49.72 45.69
CA VAL A 6 8.10 48.43 46.04
C VAL A 6 9.30 48.13 45.14
N ASP A 7 10.37 47.62 45.75
CA ASP A 7 11.66 47.37 45.07
C ASP A 7 11.65 46.11 44.19
N SER A 8 10.91 45.08 44.58
CA SER A 8 10.70 43.87 43.78
C SER A 8 9.39 43.17 44.16
N ILE A 9 8.81 42.45 43.20
CA ILE A 9 7.67 41.56 43.43
C ILE A 9 8.08 40.17 42.94
N GLU A 10 8.14 39.22 43.87
CA GLU A 10 8.47 37.81 43.60
C GLU A 10 7.27 36.92 43.96
N GLY A 11 7.19 35.73 43.36
CA GLY A 11 6.12 34.76 43.67
C GLY A 11 4.79 34.98 42.95
N LEU A 12 4.74 35.85 41.92
CA LEU A 12 3.57 35.94 41.05
C LEU A 12 3.44 34.64 40.24
N SER A 13 2.24 34.05 40.25
CA SER A 13 1.92 32.97 39.32
C SER A 13 1.90 33.52 37.89
N PRO A 14 2.35 32.73 36.90
CA PRO A 14 2.31 33.16 35.50
C PRO A 14 0.88 33.54 35.10
N ALA A 15 0.69 34.77 34.65
CA ALA A 15 -0.60 35.27 34.21
C ALA A 15 -0.82 34.92 32.72
N ILE A 16 -2.00 34.39 32.41
CA ILE A 16 -2.44 34.13 31.03
C ILE A 16 -3.61 35.08 30.74
N SER A 17 -3.49 35.92 29.71
CA SER A 17 -4.60 36.76 29.24
C SER A 17 -5.47 35.99 28.26
N ILE A 18 -6.77 35.97 28.47
CA ILE A 18 -7.75 35.39 27.56
C ILE A 18 -8.64 36.53 27.07
N ASP A 19 -8.31 37.07 25.90
CA ASP A 19 -9.05 38.17 25.27
C ASP A 19 -9.62 37.73 23.92
N GLN A 20 -10.81 38.21 23.56
CA GLN A 20 -11.39 38.01 22.23
C GLN A 20 -10.75 38.97 21.22
N LYS A 21 -9.48 38.73 20.85
CA LYS A 21 -8.86 39.43 19.72
C LYS A 21 -9.38 38.84 18.40
N THR A 22 -9.81 39.69 17.49
CA THR A 22 -10.11 39.31 16.10
C THR A 22 -8.88 38.65 15.49
N THR A 23 -8.97 37.35 15.22
CA THR A 23 -7.88 36.55 14.67
C THR A 23 -7.54 36.99 13.23
N SER A 24 -6.25 37.00 12.92
CA SER A 24 -5.74 37.12 11.55
C SER A 24 -6.40 36.04 10.67
N ARG A 25 -6.95 36.44 9.51
CA ARG A 25 -7.55 35.52 8.54
C ARG A 25 -6.44 34.79 7.78
N ASN A 26 -5.86 33.75 8.36
CA ASN A 26 -5.01 32.83 7.64
C ASN A 26 -5.89 31.76 6.95
N PRO A 27 -5.90 31.65 5.61
CA PRO A 27 -6.74 30.67 4.90
C PRO A 27 -6.35 29.21 5.19
N ARG A 28 -5.18 28.97 5.80
CA ARG A 28 -4.69 27.65 6.20
C ARG A 28 -4.96 27.31 7.67
N SER A 29 -5.52 28.25 8.45
CA SER A 29 -5.87 28.01 9.84
C SER A 29 -7.33 27.58 9.95
N THR A 30 -7.56 26.39 10.49
CA THR A 30 -8.87 25.83 10.80
C THR A 30 -9.03 25.69 12.31
N VAL A 31 -10.26 25.47 12.80
CA VAL A 31 -10.51 25.13 14.20
C VAL A 31 -9.61 23.97 14.64
N GLY A 32 -9.52 22.92 13.82
CA GLY A 32 -8.69 21.75 14.10
C GLY A 32 -7.21 22.06 14.28
N THR A 33 -6.63 23.00 13.50
CA THR A 33 -5.24 23.43 13.68
C THR A 33 -5.04 24.32 14.90
N VAL A 34 -6.03 25.14 15.28
CA VAL A 34 -5.94 26.04 16.44
C VAL A 34 -6.05 25.26 17.75
N THR A 35 -6.89 24.23 17.76
CA THR A 35 -7.08 23.35 18.92
C THR A 35 -6.10 22.18 18.98
N GLU A 36 -5.17 22.08 18.01
CA GLU A 36 -4.25 20.93 17.83
C GLU A 36 -4.92 19.55 17.61
N ILE A 37 -6.26 19.46 17.65
CA ILE A 37 -7.02 18.24 17.34
C ILE A 37 -6.62 17.66 15.98
N TYR A 38 -6.36 18.51 14.99
CA TYR A 38 -5.91 18.04 13.67
C TYR A 38 -4.56 17.32 13.73
N ASP A 39 -3.68 17.69 14.64
CA ASP A 39 -2.36 17.05 14.79
C ASP A 39 -2.50 15.64 15.36
N TYR A 40 -3.41 15.46 16.31
CA TYR A 40 -3.80 14.14 16.80
C TYR A 40 -4.49 13.30 15.73
N LEU A 41 -5.37 13.89 14.92
CA LEU A 41 -5.99 13.18 13.79
C LEU A 41 -4.93 12.70 12.79
N ARG A 42 -3.95 13.55 12.43
CA ARG A 42 -2.84 13.16 11.55
C ARG A 42 -2.05 11.98 12.11
N LEU A 43 -1.79 11.99 13.41
CA LEU A 43 -1.10 10.88 14.09
C LEU A 43 -1.96 9.61 14.11
N LEU A 44 -3.26 9.73 14.36
CA LEU A 44 -4.20 8.61 14.33
C LEU A 44 -4.22 7.94 12.95
N PHE A 45 -4.42 8.73 11.88
CA PHE A 45 -4.47 8.19 10.52
C PHE A 45 -3.12 7.61 10.07
N ALA A 46 -1.99 8.15 10.53
CA ALA A 46 -0.68 7.56 10.25
C ALA A 46 -0.45 6.22 10.96
N ARG A 47 -0.97 6.06 12.19
CA ARG A 47 -0.69 4.86 13.01
C ARG A 47 -1.66 3.72 12.79
N VAL A 48 -2.94 4.02 12.57
CA VAL A 48 -3.99 2.99 12.46
C VAL A 48 -4.83 3.13 11.18
N GLY A 49 -4.46 4.06 10.29
CA GLY A 49 -5.10 4.19 9.00
C GLY A 49 -4.83 2.98 8.12
N ARG A 50 -5.87 2.51 7.45
CA ARG A 50 -5.80 1.47 6.42
C ARG A 50 -5.88 2.14 5.07
N PRO A 51 -4.78 2.25 4.31
CA PRO A 51 -4.81 2.97 3.05
C PRO A 51 -5.63 2.18 2.05
N THR A 52 -6.41 2.87 1.22
CA THR A 52 -7.25 2.24 0.19
C THR A 52 -6.87 2.79 -1.17
N CYS A 53 -6.97 1.96 -2.21
CA CYS A 53 -6.76 2.41 -3.57
C CYS A 53 -7.90 3.36 -4.01
N PRO A 54 -7.60 4.55 -4.57
CA PRO A 54 -8.62 5.50 -5.09
C PRO A 54 -9.54 4.90 -6.16
N VAL A 55 -8.98 4.00 -6.96
CA VAL A 55 -9.62 3.51 -8.20
C VAL A 55 -10.44 2.26 -7.93
N HIS A 56 -9.90 1.34 -7.12
CA HIS A 56 -10.48 0.01 -6.89
C HIS A 56 -11.06 -0.16 -5.48
N ASN A 57 -10.81 0.80 -4.58
CA ASN A 57 -11.33 0.81 -3.22
C ASN A 57 -10.97 -0.43 -2.38
N ILE A 58 -9.82 -1.03 -2.68
CA ILE A 58 -9.22 -2.16 -1.95
C ILE A 58 -8.14 -1.66 -1.00
N GLU A 59 -7.99 -2.33 0.13
CA GLU A 59 -6.96 -2.02 1.12
C GLU A 59 -5.56 -2.28 0.54
N ILE A 60 -4.66 -1.33 0.76
CA ILE A 60 -3.26 -1.41 0.38
C ILE A 60 -2.49 -1.82 1.63
N SER A 61 -1.82 -2.96 1.57
CA SER A 61 -0.95 -3.41 2.65
C SER A 61 0.37 -3.89 2.06
N SER A 62 1.49 -3.39 2.56
CA SER A 62 2.77 -4.08 2.40
C SER A 62 2.86 -5.18 3.45
N GLN A 63 3.43 -6.31 3.09
CA GLN A 63 3.77 -7.37 4.04
C GLN A 63 5.25 -7.72 3.87
N THR A 64 5.92 -8.05 4.96
CA THR A 64 7.27 -8.61 4.88
C THR A 64 7.19 -10.07 4.45
N ILE A 65 8.28 -10.63 3.91
CA ILE A 65 8.33 -12.05 3.53
C ILE A 65 8.00 -12.95 4.73
N GLU A 66 8.48 -12.60 5.92
CA GLU A 66 8.16 -13.32 7.17
C GLU A 66 6.65 -13.34 7.45
N GLN A 67 5.97 -12.20 7.32
CA GLN A 67 4.51 -12.11 7.50
C GLN A 67 3.75 -12.92 6.45
N MET A 68 4.22 -12.93 5.20
CA MET A 68 3.64 -13.74 4.13
C MET A 68 3.80 -15.24 4.44
N VAL A 69 4.98 -15.66 4.91
CA VAL A 69 5.26 -17.03 5.33
C VAL A 69 4.34 -17.45 6.47
N ASP A 70 4.26 -16.64 7.53
CA ASP A 70 3.41 -16.92 8.69
C ASP A 70 1.96 -17.10 8.28
N ARG A 71 1.45 -16.23 7.42
CA ARG A 71 0.07 -16.29 6.92
C ARG A 71 -0.22 -17.53 6.07
N VAL A 72 0.75 -17.98 5.27
CA VAL A 72 0.62 -19.23 4.50
C VAL A 72 0.73 -20.47 5.42
N LEU A 73 1.46 -20.37 6.53
CA LEU A 73 1.56 -21.44 7.53
C LEU A 73 0.32 -21.57 8.43
N GLU A 74 -0.62 -20.62 8.39
CA GLU A 74 -1.93 -20.74 9.05
C GLU A 74 -2.81 -21.84 8.43
N TYR A 75 -2.54 -22.23 7.18
CA TYR A 75 -3.27 -23.30 6.50
C TYR A 75 -2.99 -24.68 7.10
N PRO A 76 -3.98 -25.61 7.08
CA PRO A 76 -3.79 -26.95 7.59
C PRO A 76 -2.63 -27.70 6.92
N GLU A 77 -2.03 -28.64 7.65
CA GLU A 77 -1.02 -29.53 7.05
C GLU A 77 -1.56 -30.26 5.82
N ARG A 78 -0.67 -30.52 4.86
CA ARG A 78 -0.94 -31.17 3.57
C ARG A 78 -1.76 -30.34 2.58
N THR A 79 -2.01 -29.06 2.88
CA THR A 79 -2.55 -28.10 1.91
C THR A 79 -1.56 -27.93 0.76
N LYS A 80 -2.04 -27.99 -0.48
CA LYS A 80 -1.22 -27.82 -1.68
C LYS A 80 -1.38 -26.40 -2.18
N LEU A 81 -0.27 -25.72 -2.42
CA LEU A 81 -0.26 -24.34 -2.91
C LEU A 81 0.71 -24.17 -4.07
N GLN A 82 0.38 -23.23 -4.96
CA GLN A 82 1.25 -22.79 -6.05
C GLN A 82 1.63 -21.34 -5.81
N ILE A 83 2.92 -21.05 -5.94
CA ILE A 83 3.46 -19.71 -5.80
C ILE A 83 3.65 -19.16 -7.21
N LEU A 84 2.95 -18.07 -7.50
CA LEU A 84 2.84 -17.49 -8.81
C LEU A 84 3.38 -16.05 -8.79
N ALA A 85 4.22 -15.72 -9.76
CA ALA A 85 4.69 -14.36 -9.98
C ALA A 85 3.84 -13.68 -11.07
N PRO A 86 2.97 -12.72 -10.73
CA PRO A 86 2.15 -12.02 -11.72
C PRO A 86 3.01 -11.03 -12.52
N LEU A 87 3.24 -11.32 -13.80
CA LEU A 87 4.00 -10.45 -14.69
C LEU A 87 3.10 -9.45 -15.43
N VAL A 88 1.90 -9.90 -15.77
CA VAL A 88 0.91 -9.09 -16.48
C VAL A 88 -0.44 -9.33 -15.83
N SER A 89 -1.12 -8.24 -15.46
CA SER A 89 -2.48 -8.30 -14.90
C SER A 89 -3.43 -7.50 -15.77
N GLY A 90 -4.28 -8.17 -16.55
CA GLY A 90 -5.37 -7.55 -17.31
C GLY A 90 -4.95 -6.53 -18.36
N ARG A 91 -3.75 -6.66 -18.97
CA ARG A 91 -3.26 -5.74 -20.01
C ARG A 91 -3.49 -6.31 -21.41
N LYS A 92 -3.84 -5.44 -22.36
CA LYS A 92 -3.97 -5.82 -23.76
C LYS A 92 -2.61 -5.97 -24.43
N GLY A 93 -2.43 -7.01 -25.23
CA GLY A 93 -1.21 -7.22 -26.00
C GLY A 93 -0.87 -8.70 -26.16
N THR A 94 0.05 -8.99 -27.08
CA THR A 94 0.52 -10.36 -27.32
C THR A 94 1.54 -10.83 -26.29
N HIS A 95 2.14 -9.90 -25.53
CA HIS A 95 3.14 -10.13 -24.47
C HIS A 95 4.29 -11.10 -24.84
N ALA A 96 4.58 -11.27 -26.14
CA ALA A 96 5.58 -12.23 -26.64
C ALA A 96 6.97 -12.02 -26.03
N LYS A 97 7.38 -10.76 -25.83
CA LYS A 97 8.66 -10.43 -25.18
C LYS A 97 8.72 -10.91 -23.73
N VAL A 98 7.62 -10.78 -22.98
CA VAL A 98 7.54 -11.23 -21.58
C VAL A 98 7.69 -12.74 -21.52
N LEU A 99 6.97 -13.47 -22.38
CA LEU A 99 7.06 -14.94 -22.45
C LEU A 99 8.46 -15.41 -22.86
N GLU A 100 9.10 -14.74 -23.81
CA GLU A 100 10.47 -15.05 -24.25
C GLU A 100 11.50 -14.79 -23.13
N ASP A 101 11.37 -13.68 -22.41
CA ASP A 101 12.26 -13.32 -21.29
C ASP A 101 12.14 -14.34 -20.15
N VAL A 102 10.92 -14.79 -19.83
CA VAL A 102 10.66 -15.84 -18.84
C VAL A 102 11.24 -17.19 -19.29
N LYS A 103 11.11 -17.53 -20.56
CA LYS A 103 11.70 -18.76 -21.14
C LYS A 103 13.22 -18.75 -21.08
N LYS A 104 13.85 -17.60 -21.34
CA LYS A 104 15.31 -17.41 -21.19
C LYS A 104 15.80 -17.56 -19.75
N GLN A 105 14.97 -17.20 -18.78
CA GLN A 105 15.26 -17.39 -17.35
C GLN A 105 15.09 -18.85 -16.89
N GLY A 106 14.60 -19.74 -17.76
CA GLY A 106 14.52 -21.18 -17.52
C GLY A 106 13.23 -21.64 -16.83
N TYR A 107 12.21 -20.78 -16.71
CA TYR A 107 10.90 -21.20 -16.23
C TYR A 107 10.19 -22.07 -17.27
N VAL A 108 9.50 -23.10 -16.79
CA VAL A 108 8.84 -24.11 -17.65
C VAL A 108 7.33 -23.88 -17.73
N ARG A 109 6.72 -23.37 -16.67
CA ARG A 109 5.26 -23.29 -16.57
C ARG A 109 4.78 -21.86 -16.34
N VAL A 110 3.71 -21.52 -17.04
CA VAL A 110 3.03 -20.23 -16.94
C VAL A 110 1.53 -20.48 -16.85
N ARG A 111 0.82 -19.61 -16.15
CA ARG A 111 -0.63 -19.53 -16.12
C ARG A 111 -1.05 -18.31 -16.91
N ILE A 112 -1.94 -18.51 -17.87
CA ILE A 112 -2.44 -17.45 -18.75
C ILE A 112 -3.94 -17.48 -18.68
N ASP A 113 -4.55 -16.36 -18.30
CA ASP A 113 -6.01 -16.23 -18.15
C ASP A 113 -6.64 -17.34 -17.29
N GLY A 114 -5.90 -17.86 -16.31
CA GLY A 114 -6.30 -18.95 -15.42
C GLY A 114 -5.98 -20.37 -15.93
N GLU A 115 -5.55 -20.52 -17.19
CA GLU A 115 -5.17 -21.81 -17.77
C GLU A 115 -3.66 -22.04 -17.69
N MET A 116 -3.26 -23.28 -17.38
CA MET A 116 -1.85 -23.65 -17.23
C MET A 116 -1.27 -24.07 -18.57
N HIS A 117 -0.18 -23.42 -18.97
CA HIS A 117 0.56 -23.70 -20.21
C HIS A 117 2.02 -24.05 -19.92
N ASP A 118 2.61 -24.83 -20.81
CA ASP A 118 4.05 -25.07 -20.86
C ASP A 118 4.70 -24.02 -21.78
N LEU A 119 5.75 -23.36 -21.30
CA LEU A 119 6.52 -22.39 -22.09
C LEU A 119 7.32 -23.06 -23.23
N GLY A 120 7.41 -24.39 -23.23
CA GLY A 120 7.89 -25.18 -24.35
C GLY A 120 7.00 -25.09 -25.59
N ASP A 121 5.70 -24.93 -25.42
CA ASP A 121 4.71 -24.87 -26.49
C ASP A 121 4.63 -23.48 -27.14
N GLU A 122 4.05 -23.41 -28.33
CA GLU A 122 3.84 -22.16 -29.06
C GLU A 122 2.61 -21.44 -28.48
N ILE A 123 2.83 -20.43 -27.65
CA ILE A 123 1.77 -19.64 -26.99
C ILE A 123 1.56 -18.35 -27.77
N GLU A 124 0.40 -18.23 -28.44
CA GLU A 124 -0.02 -17.01 -29.12
C GLU A 124 -1.17 -16.32 -28.38
N LEU A 125 -0.95 -15.06 -27.97
CA LEU A 125 -1.96 -14.24 -27.31
C LEU A 125 -2.56 -13.21 -28.27
N GLU A 126 -3.85 -12.93 -28.12
CA GLU A 126 -4.57 -11.98 -28.97
C GLU A 126 -4.26 -10.53 -28.58
N LYS A 127 -3.74 -9.73 -29.52
CA LYS A 127 -3.37 -8.32 -29.27
C LYS A 127 -4.50 -7.45 -28.69
N ASN A 128 -5.74 -7.73 -29.05
CA ASN A 128 -6.90 -6.88 -28.70
C ASN A 128 -7.61 -7.31 -27.41
N LYS A 129 -7.30 -8.49 -26.86
CA LYS A 129 -7.86 -8.99 -25.62
C LYS A 129 -6.94 -8.64 -24.45
N LYS A 130 -7.55 -8.51 -23.27
CA LYS A 130 -6.81 -8.36 -22.01
C LYS A 130 -6.37 -9.75 -21.59
N HIS A 131 -5.10 -9.88 -21.26
CA HIS A 131 -4.52 -11.12 -20.77
C HIS A 131 -3.91 -10.90 -19.39
N SER A 132 -3.95 -11.95 -18.57
CA SER A 132 -3.18 -12.06 -17.34
C SER A 132 -2.16 -13.20 -17.49
N VAL A 133 -0.92 -12.97 -17.07
CA VAL A 133 0.20 -13.90 -17.22
C VAL A 133 0.92 -14.00 -15.88
N GLU A 134 0.88 -15.19 -15.29
CA GLU A 134 1.55 -15.51 -14.03
C GLU A 134 2.53 -16.66 -14.21
N VAL A 135 3.78 -16.51 -13.76
CA VAL A 135 4.79 -17.57 -13.85
C VAL A 135 4.74 -18.45 -12.62
N VAL A 136 4.80 -19.76 -12.80
CA VAL A 136 4.82 -20.71 -11.69
C VAL A 136 6.23 -20.84 -11.16
N ILE A 137 6.45 -20.37 -9.92
CA ILE A 137 7.77 -20.38 -9.28
C ILE A 137 8.00 -21.70 -8.55
N ASP A 138 7.09 -22.08 -7.66
CA ASP A 138 7.17 -23.33 -6.92
C ASP A 138 5.78 -23.90 -6.63
N ARG A 139 5.74 -25.21 -6.38
CA ARG A 139 4.57 -25.94 -5.90
C ARG A 139 4.94 -26.59 -4.58
N ILE A 140 4.28 -26.15 -3.52
CA ILE A 140 4.62 -26.52 -2.16
C ILE A 140 3.44 -27.23 -1.52
N VAL A 141 3.75 -28.13 -0.59
CA VAL A 141 2.78 -28.74 0.30
C VAL A 141 3.11 -28.27 1.71
N VAL A 142 2.13 -27.69 2.40
CA VAL A 142 2.28 -27.21 3.78
C VAL A 142 2.61 -28.39 4.68
N LYS A 143 3.76 -28.29 5.36
CA LYS A 143 4.26 -29.27 6.33
C LYS A 143 5.20 -28.55 7.31
N GLU A 144 5.41 -29.14 8.48
CA GLU A 144 6.42 -28.63 9.41
C GLU A 144 7.81 -28.50 8.75
N GLY A 145 8.51 -27.39 9.04
CA GLY A 145 9.85 -27.11 8.53
C GLY A 145 9.93 -26.61 7.08
N ILE A 146 8.80 -26.30 6.43
CA ILE A 146 8.80 -25.77 5.04
C ILE A 146 9.12 -24.28 4.95
N ALA A 147 9.16 -23.56 6.07
CA ALA A 147 9.25 -22.10 6.13
C ALA A 147 10.42 -21.50 5.32
N ALA A 148 11.63 -22.08 5.41
CA ALA A 148 12.79 -21.59 4.67
C ALA A 148 12.59 -21.68 3.15
N ARG A 149 12.11 -22.83 2.66
CA ARG A 149 11.83 -23.01 1.22
C ARG A 149 10.70 -22.10 0.74
N LEU A 150 9.68 -21.90 1.58
CA LEU A 150 8.59 -20.98 1.28
C LEU A 150 9.10 -19.55 1.15
N ALA A 151 9.95 -19.11 2.08
CA ALA A 151 10.58 -17.78 2.04
C ALA A 151 11.40 -17.59 0.75
N ASP A 152 12.28 -18.54 0.40
CA ASP A 152 13.10 -18.48 -0.82
C ASP A 152 12.23 -18.39 -2.09
N SER A 153 11.12 -19.13 -2.11
CA SER A 153 10.18 -19.15 -3.25
C SER A 153 9.39 -17.84 -3.34
N LEU A 154 8.97 -17.28 -2.22
CA LEU A 154 8.32 -15.97 -2.15
C LEU A 154 9.26 -14.86 -2.59
N GLU A 155 10.52 -14.88 -2.16
CA GLU A 155 11.53 -13.90 -2.59
C GLU A 155 11.75 -13.96 -4.11
N ALA A 156 11.89 -15.16 -4.66
CA ALA A 156 12.00 -15.35 -6.11
C ALA A 156 10.76 -14.86 -6.86
N ALA A 157 9.57 -15.11 -6.31
CA ALA A 157 8.31 -14.69 -6.92
C ALA A 157 8.12 -13.17 -6.87
N LEU A 158 8.39 -12.53 -5.72
CA LEU A 158 8.34 -11.09 -5.55
C LEU A 158 9.33 -10.39 -6.49
N LYS A 159 10.55 -10.91 -6.61
CA LYS A 159 11.56 -10.35 -7.51
C LYS A 159 11.13 -10.40 -8.97
N LEU A 160 10.46 -11.48 -9.40
CA LEU A 160 9.98 -11.62 -10.76
C LEU A 160 8.69 -10.80 -11.00
N GLY A 161 7.76 -10.78 -10.04
CA GLY A 161 6.47 -10.08 -10.09
C GLY A 161 6.50 -8.61 -9.66
N GLU A 162 7.68 -7.97 -9.69
CA GLU A 162 7.89 -6.55 -9.32
C GLU A 162 7.31 -6.18 -7.94
N GLY A 163 7.54 -7.04 -6.94
CA GLY A 163 7.09 -6.88 -5.57
C GLY A 163 5.68 -7.41 -5.29
N ASN A 164 5.07 -8.15 -6.23
CA ASN A 164 3.80 -8.83 -6.03
C ASN A 164 3.96 -10.35 -6.19
N VAL A 165 3.18 -11.10 -5.42
CA VAL A 165 3.11 -12.55 -5.51
C VAL A 165 1.66 -13.00 -5.31
N LEU A 166 1.26 -14.02 -6.04
CA LEU A 166 -0.04 -14.65 -5.91
C LEU A 166 0.15 -16.09 -5.41
N ILE A 167 -0.60 -16.46 -4.40
CA ILE A 167 -0.63 -17.80 -3.82
C ILE A 167 -1.96 -18.44 -4.17
N ASP A 168 -1.90 -19.43 -5.05
CA ASP A 168 -3.04 -20.25 -5.44
C ASP A 168 -3.13 -21.47 -4.52
N VAL A 169 -4.08 -21.44 -3.59
CA VAL A 169 -4.36 -22.53 -2.64
C VAL A 169 -5.36 -23.48 -3.29
N ILE A 170 -4.96 -24.73 -3.54
CA ILE A 170 -5.80 -25.67 -4.29
C ILE A 170 -7.07 -25.99 -3.50
N GLY A 171 -8.21 -25.54 -4.03
CA GLY A 171 -9.53 -25.77 -3.44
C GLY A 171 -10.06 -24.61 -2.58
N GLU A 172 -9.30 -23.52 -2.46
CA GLU A 172 -9.69 -22.31 -1.73
C GLU A 172 -9.52 -21.05 -2.60
N GLU A 173 -9.65 -19.86 -2.00
CA GLU A 173 -9.45 -18.58 -2.67
C GLU A 173 -7.97 -18.27 -2.89
N GLU A 174 -7.66 -17.52 -3.96
CA GLU A 174 -6.31 -17.03 -4.23
C GLU A 174 -5.96 -15.89 -3.27
N LEU A 175 -4.76 -15.94 -2.71
CA LEU A 175 -4.21 -14.86 -1.90
C LEU A 175 -3.22 -14.04 -2.72
N MET A 176 -3.32 -12.72 -2.64
CA MET A 176 -2.31 -11.83 -3.23
C MET A 176 -1.55 -11.10 -2.14
N PHE A 177 -0.23 -11.16 -2.22
CA PHE A 177 0.67 -10.40 -1.35
C PHE A 177 1.46 -9.38 -2.16
N SER A 178 1.80 -8.29 -1.49
CA SER A 178 2.68 -7.26 -2.04
C SER A 178 3.72 -6.88 -0.98
N GLU A 179 4.97 -6.82 -1.40
CA GLU A 179 6.07 -6.20 -0.64
C GLU A 179 5.90 -4.67 -0.62
N ASN A 180 5.27 -4.13 -1.67
CA ASN A 180 5.05 -2.71 -1.80
C ASN A 180 3.71 -2.33 -1.15
N HIS A 181 3.63 -1.11 -0.62
CA HIS A 181 2.35 -0.47 -0.30
C HIS A 181 1.66 -0.08 -1.63
N ALA A 182 1.29 -1.07 -2.44
CA ALA A 182 0.74 -0.87 -3.77
C ALA A 182 -0.59 -1.61 -3.96
N CYS A 183 -1.47 -0.98 -4.75
CA CYS A 183 -2.69 -1.59 -5.22
C CYS A 183 -2.33 -2.69 -6.25
N PRO A 184 -2.77 -3.93 -6.05
CA PRO A 184 -2.45 -5.03 -6.94
C PRO A 184 -3.03 -4.92 -8.36
N ILE A 185 -4.05 -4.09 -8.56
CA ILE A 185 -4.79 -4.01 -9.84
C ILE A 185 -4.27 -2.88 -10.74
N CYS A 186 -4.05 -1.68 -10.19
CA CYS A 186 -3.54 -0.53 -10.97
C CYS A 186 -2.09 -0.18 -10.70
N GLY A 187 -1.44 -0.81 -9.71
CA GLY A 187 -0.10 -0.43 -9.28
C GLY A 187 -0.02 0.91 -8.55
N PHE A 188 -1.17 1.51 -8.18
CA PHE A 188 -1.17 2.73 -7.35
C PHE A 188 -0.48 2.44 -6.03
N SER A 189 0.67 3.05 -5.80
CA SER A 189 1.42 2.89 -4.56
C SER A 189 1.35 4.12 -3.69
N ILE A 190 1.32 3.88 -2.39
CA ILE A 190 1.50 4.88 -1.36
C ILE A 190 2.79 4.55 -0.61
N GLY A 191 3.50 5.55 -0.10
CA GLY A 191 4.64 5.29 0.78
C GLY A 191 4.19 4.82 2.16
N GLU A 192 5.13 4.73 3.09
CA GLU A 192 4.81 4.56 4.51
C GLU A 192 3.87 5.69 4.99
N LEU A 193 2.83 5.33 5.75
CA LEU A 193 1.86 6.30 6.26
C LEU A 193 2.48 7.16 7.36
N GLU A 194 2.86 8.38 6.98
CA GLU A 194 3.42 9.36 7.91
C GLU A 194 2.43 10.50 8.21
N PRO A 195 2.47 11.12 9.41
CA PRO A 195 1.57 12.21 9.76
C PRO A 195 1.63 13.42 8.80
N ARG A 196 2.74 13.61 8.09
CA ARG A 196 2.92 14.69 7.10
C ARG A 196 2.09 14.50 5.83
N MET A 197 1.74 13.26 5.49
CA MET A 197 0.87 12.94 4.35
C MET A 197 -0.57 13.38 4.61
N PHE A 198 -0.97 13.45 5.88
CA PHE A 198 -2.30 13.89 6.28
C PHE A 198 -2.36 15.39 6.54
N SER A 199 -1.33 16.17 6.20
CA SER A 199 -1.29 17.62 6.40
C SER A 199 -1.50 18.38 5.10
N PHE A 200 -2.61 19.11 4.97
CA PHE A 200 -2.84 20.01 3.83
C PHE A 200 -1.89 21.22 3.80
N ASN A 201 -1.15 21.46 4.88
CA ASN A 201 -0.10 22.50 4.95
C ASN A 201 1.24 21.99 4.44
N SER A 202 1.38 20.69 4.21
CA SER A 202 2.56 20.04 3.66
C SER A 202 2.34 19.72 2.18
N PRO A 203 3.35 19.91 1.29
CA PRO A 203 3.26 19.47 -0.10
C PRO A 203 2.92 17.98 -0.26
N PHE A 204 3.27 17.17 0.73
CA PHE A 204 3.01 15.72 0.74
C PHE A 204 1.53 15.35 0.94
N GLY A 205 0.74 16.20 1.58
CA GLY A 205 -0.69 15.97 1.86
C GLY A 205 -1.63 16.99 1.21
N ALA A 206 -1.07 18.01 0.57
CA ALA A 206 -1.85 19.03 -0.12
C ALA A 206 -2.33 18.51 -1.48
N CYS A 207 -3.59 18.80 -1.80
CA CYS A 207 -4.13 18.48 -3.12
C CYS A 207 -3.43 19.29 -4.21
N LEU A 208 -2.91 18.61 -5.23
CA LEU A 208 -2.18 19.24 -6.35
C LEU A 208 -3.05 20.20 -7.19
N ASN A 209 -4.37 19.96 -7.25
CA ASN A 209 -5.30 20.75 -8.06
C ASN A 209 -6.00 21.89 -7.29
N VAL A 210 -5.72 22.07 -6.01
CA VAL A 210 -6.34 23.13 -5.21
C VAL A 210 -5.25 24.00 -4.60
N THR A 211 -4.95 25.12 -5.26
CA THR A 211 -4.36 26.26 -4.58
C THR A 211 -5.33 26.65 -3.47
N VAL A 212 -4.91 26.56 -2.21
CA VAL A 212 -5.73 26.71 -0.99
C VAL A 212 -6.57 27.99 -1.02
N SER A 213 -7.74 27.90 -1.62
CA SER A 213 -8.79 28.91 -1.69
C SER A 213 -10.07 28.20 -1.27
N VAL A 214 -10.44 28.43 -0.02
CA VAL A 214 -11.53 27.76 0.68
C VAL A 214 -12.87 28.21 0.07
N ARG A 215 -13.34 27.53 -0.97
CA ARG A 215 -14.72 27.73 -1.48
C ARG A 215 -15.52 26.46 -1.78
N SER A 216 -14.90 25.29 -1.91
CA SER A 216 -15.67 24.05 -2.01
C SER A 216 -14.87 22.85 -1.54
N TRP A 217 -15.22 22.34 -0.36
CA TRP A 217 -14.78 21.02 0.08
C TRP A 217 -15.74 19.98 -0.52
N ARG A 218 -15.32 19.29 -1.59
CA ARG A 218 -15.73 17.91 -1.80
C ARG A 218 -14.59 17.06 -1.26
N LEU A 219 -14.85 16.35 -0.16
CA LEU A 219 -13.98 15.26 0.26
C LEU A 219 -14.13 14.16 -0.80
N THR A 220 -13.28 14.21 -1.82
CA THR A 220 -12.92 12.99 -2.53
C THR A 220 -11.67 12.51 -1.81
N LEU A 221 -11.86 11.56 -0.90
CA LEU A 221 -10.75 10.73 -0.43
C LEU A 221 -10.16 10.09 -1.69
N ILE A 222 -8.92 10.46 -1.98
CA ILE A 222 -8.07 9.78 -2.96
C ILE A 222 -7.65 8.48 -2.29
#